data_AF-A0A941A407-F1
#
_entry.id   AF-A0A941A407-F1
#
_cell.length_a   1.000
_cell.length_b   1.000
_cell.length_c   1.000
_cell.angle_alpha   90.00
_cell.angle_beta   90.00
_cell.angle_gamma   90.00
#
_symmetry.space_group_name_H-M   'P 1'
#
loop_
_entity.id
_entity.type
_entity.pdbx_description
1 polymer ?
#
loop_
_entity_poly.entity_id
_entity_poly.type
_entity_poly.pdbx_seq_one_letter_code
_entity_poly.pdbx_strand_id
1 'polypeptide(L)'
;MGLFIVGVGVLLLLLLMIKLKFDGFISLILVSLIVGFMEGMPLAKITASIYKGIGGQLNSLILILAFGAMLGKLLADSGAAQRIATTFINIFGKKNVQWAMIITSIIVGITMFFEAGFIVLIPVIFTIVIETDLPLMYVGLPAVIGLSTTHSFLPPHPGPAAVCTIFGANMGQTLLLGLLIAIPAAVIVGVFYSRTQFVLSVKSSVPTGLVTTKVFKEEEMPSFGISVFSALIPIILMAASTMGDLVLSKKDPIMVYFHFFGDAPIALLISVLISMVTLGTNRGKDIAEVVSSMSASIKSIAMIILVIAAGGAFKQVIVDARVGNAITELTKGLNISPIVPKQHMRGMVLKISNLKAACCLVKKKLKQ
;
A
#
# COMPACT_ATOMS: atom_id res chain seq x y z
N MET A 1 28.67 16.99 1.05
CA MET A 1 29.15 15.60 1.13
C MET A 1 27.98 14.59 1.16
N GLY A 2 27.06 14.66 2.13
CA GLY A 2 26.03 13.61 2.31
C GLY A 2 25.06 13.35 1.14
N LEU A 3 24.66 14.38 0.39
CA LEU A 3 23.85 14.18 -0.83
C LEU A 3 24.56 13.35 -1.90
N PHE A 4 25.88 13.49 -2.03
CA PHE A 4 26.67 12.69 -2.96
C PHE A 4 26.73 11.23 -2.49
N ILE A 5 26.94 11.00 -1.20
CA ILE A 5 27.00 9.65 -0.61
C ILE A 5 25.65 8.93 -0.76
N VAL A 6 24.52 9.62 -0.53
CA VAL A 6 23.20 9.04 -0.80
C VAL A 6 22.98 8.77 -2.29
N GLY A 7 23.44 9.64 -3.18
CA GLY A 7 23.42 9.40 -4.63
C GLY A 7 24.19 8.12 -5.01
N VAL A 8 25.39 7.94 -4.46
CA VAL A 8 26.18 6.72 -4.61
C VAL A 8 25.46 5.51 -4.02
N GLY A 9 24.82 5.64 -2.85
CA GLY A 9 24.02 4.59 -2.24
C GLY A 9 22.86 4.13 -3.13
N VAL A 10 22.16 5.06 -3.77
CA VAL A 10 21.08 4.73 -4.73
C VAL A 10 21.62 4.03 -5.97
N LEU A 11 22.74 4.50 -6.53
CA LEU A 11 23.40 3.85 -7.66
C LEU A 11 23.87 2.44 -7.31
N LEU A 12 24.47 2.28 -6.13
CA LEU A 12 24.91 0.99 -5.60
C LEU A 12 23.73 0.04 -5.44
N LEU A 13 22.62 0.51 -4.85
CA LEU A 13 21.39 -0.27 -4.73
C LEU A 13 20.86 -0.73 -6.10
N LEU A 14 20.84 0.16 -7.10
CA LEU A 14 20.44 -0.19 -8.46
C LEU A 14 21.40 -1.21 -9.08
N LEU A 15 22.71 -1.06 -8.86
CA LEU A 15 23.73 -1.99 -9.35
C LEU A 15 23.57 -3.38 -8.75
N LEU A 16 23.38 -3.48 -7.42
CA LEU A 16 23.18 -4.74 -6.72
C LEU A 16 21.94 -5.48 -7.23
N MET A 17 20.84 -4.76 -7.46
CA MET A 17 19.61 -5.39 -7.93
C MET A 17 19.63 -5.73 -9.42
N ILE A 18 20.20 -4.87 -10.27
CA ILE A 18 20.12 -5.03 -11.73
C ILE A 18 21.25 -5.91 -12.26
N LYS A 19 22.49 -5.65 -11.82
CA LYS A 19 23.69 -6.34 -12.35
C LYS A 19 24.01 -7.60 -11.56
N LEU A 20 24.01 -7.51 -10.23
CA LEU A 20 24.34 -8.63 -9.35
C LEU A 20 23.13 -9.51 -9.00
N LYS A 21 21.91 -9.08 -9.37
CA LYS A 21 20.64 -9.81 -9.17
C LYS A 21 20.38 -10.24 -7.71
N PHE A 22 20.94 -9.53 -6.73
CA PHE A 22 20.67 -9.80 -5.31
C PHE A 22 19.22 -9.50 -4.96
N ASP A 23 18.67 -10.19 -3.95
CA ASP A 23 17.33 -9.90 -3.43
C ASP A 23 17.22 -8.46 -2.89
N GLY A 24 16.01 -7.88 -2.91
CA GLY A 24 15.79 -6.47 -2.58
C GLY A 24 16.06 -6.23 -1.11
N PHE A 25 15.68 -7.18 -0.26
CA PHE A 25 15.95 -7.18 1.17
C PHE A 25 17.46 -7.10 1.44
N ILE A 26 18.22 -8.04 0.88
CA ILE A 26 19.68 -8.12 1.05
C ILE A 26 20.34 -6.83 0.54
N SER A 27 19.93 -6.36 -0.65
CA SER A 27 20.48 -5.15 -1.27
C SER A 27 20.24 -3.92 -0.40
N LEU A 28 19.03 -3.76 0.16
CA LEU A 28 18.68 -2.62 1.01
C LEU A 28 19.48 -2.62 2.33
N ILE A 29 19.65 -3.76 2.97
CA ILE A 29 20.43 -3.86 4.22
C ILE A 29 21.91 -3.57 3.96
N LEU A 30 22.50 -4.17 2.93
CA LEU A 30 23.91 -3.93 2.58
C LEU A 30 24.17 -2.45 2.26
N VAL A 31 23.30 -1.84 1.44
CA VAL A 31 23.43 -0.43 1.09
C VAL A 31 23.25 0.46 2.33
N SER A 32 22.34 0.11 3.25
CA SER A 32 22.19 0.83 4.53
C SER A 32 23.48 0.82 5.35
N LEU A 33 24.15 -0.33 5.45
CA LEU A 33 25.44 -0.44 6.14
C LEU A 33 26.52 0.41 5.49
N ILE A 34 26.65 0.32 4.16
CA ILE A 34 27.68 1.05 3.39
C ILE A 34 27.45 2.55 3.47
N VAL A 35 26.21 3.02 3.27
CA VAL A 35 25.88 4.45 3.35
C VAL A 35 26.10 4.98 4.76
N GLY A 36 25.66 4.26 5.80
CA GLY A 36 25.91 4.68 7.19
C GLY A 36 27.41 4.79 7.50
N PHE A 37 28.22 3.86 6.99
CA PHE A 37 29.68 3.90 7.16
C PHE A 37 30.31 5.07 6.40
N MET A 38 29.91 5.32 5.16
CA MET A 38 30.42 6.42 4.33
C MET A 38 30.05 7.81 4.90
N GLU A 39 28.90 7.92 5.57
CA GLU A 39 28.49 9.15 6.27
C GLU A 39 29.21 9.34 7.62
N GLY A 40 30.12 8.42 7.99
CA GLY A 40 30.93 8.53 9.21
C GLY A 40 30.18 8.17 10.48
N MET A 41 29.08 7.42 10.40
CA MET A 41 28.36 6.97 11.59
C MET A 41 29.19 5.91 12.35
N PRO A 42 29.21 5.96 13.70
CA PRO A 42 29.77 4.88 14.50
C PRO A 42 29.07 3.55 14.19
N LEU A 43 29.83 2.44 14.05
CA LEU A 43 29.28 1.14 13.65
C LEU A 43 28.10 0.70 14.53
N ALA A 44 28.19 0.92 15.84
CA ALA A 44 27.12 0.60 16.80
C ALA A 44 25.83 1.42 16.56
N LYS A 45 25.95 2.65 16.05
CA LYS A 45 24.78 3.48 15.70
C LYS A 45 24.15 3.02 14.39
N ILE A 46 24.94 2.53 13.43
CA ILE A 46 24.42 2.03 12.15
C ILE A 46 23.47 0.85 12.37
N THR A 47 23.89 -0.14 13.17
CA THR A 47 23.06 -1.32 13.48
C THR A 47 21.81 -0.93 14.28
N ALA A 48 21.94 -0.03 15.25
CA ALA A 48 20.80 0.51 16.00
C ALA A 48 19.80 1.24 15.08
N SER A 49 20.27 2.05 14.13
CA SER A 49 19.43 2.73 13.14
C SER A 49 18.72 1.74 12.23
N ILE A 50 19.39 0.66 11.81
CA ILE A 50 18.76 -0.42 11.02
C ILE A 50 17.62 -1.07 11.81
N TYR A 51 17.86 -1.48 13.06
CA TYR A 51 16.83 -2.11 13.89
C TYR A 51 15.66 -1.18 14.17
N LYS A 52 15.94 0.08 14.50
CA LYS A 52 14.91 1.11 14.69
C LYS A 52 14.09 1.33 13.42
N GLY A 53 14.74 1.35 12.25
CA GLY A 53 14.06 1.51 10.97
C GLY A 53 13.16 0.33 10.62
N ILE A 54 13.63 -0.89 10.85
CA ILE A 54 12.84 -2.12 10.66
C ILE A 54 11.62 -2.11 11.60
N GLY A 55 11.84 -1.91 12.91
CA GLY A 55 10.76 -1.94 13.91
C GLY A 55 9.73 -0.83 13.69
N GLY A 56 10.20 0.39 13.40
CA GLY A 56 9.32 1.52 13.10
C GLY A 56 8.48 1.31 11.84
N GLN A 57 9.04 0.64 10.83
CA GLN A 57 8.31 0.33 9.59
C GLN A 57 7.33 -0.83 9.75
N LEU A 58 7.64 -1.83 10.58
CA LEU A 58 6.81 -3.02 10.76
C LEU A 58 5.72 -2.88 11.84
N ASN A 59 5.83 -1.91 12.75
CA ASN A 59 4.99 -1.75 13.96
C ASN A 59 3.53 -2.24 13.80
N SER A 60 2.68 -1.50 13.09
CA SER A 60 1.31 -1.94 12.75
C SER A 60 1.23 -2.65 11.40
N LEU A 61 2.17 -2.35 10.50
CA LEU A 61 2.15 -2.78 9.11
C LEU A 61 2.27 -4.31 8.97
N ILE A 62 3.02 -4.98 9.84
CA ILE A 62 3.17 -6.44 9.79
C ILE A 62 1.83 -7.16 10.01
N LEU A 63 1.01 -6.68 10.94
CA LEU A 63 -0.30 -7.23 11.24
C LEU A 63 -1.26 -7.00 10.07
N ILE A 64 -1.24 -5.79 9.51
CA ILE A 64 -2.07 -5.42 8.35
C ILE A 64 -1.75 -6.32 7.15
N LEU A 65 -0.46 -6.53 6.86
CA LEU A 65 -0.02 -7.42 5.77
C LEU A 65 -0.43 -8.87 6.02
N ALA A 66 -0.17 -9.39 7.22
CA ALA A 66 -0.50 -10.77 7.57
C ALA A 66 -2.02 -11.03 7.46
N PHE A 67 -2.84 -10.26 8.17
CA PHE A 67 -4.29 -10.44 8.16
C PHE A 67 -4.91 -10.16 6.80
N GLY A 68 -4.41 -9.17 6.07
CA GLY A 68 -4.91 -8.90 4.72
C GLY A 68 -4.58 -10.01 3.72
N ALA A 69 -3.42 -10.66 3.81
CA ALA A 69 -3.12 -11.85 3.00
C ALA A 69 -3.99 -13.05 3.39
N MET A 70 -4.28 -13.24 4.69
CA MET A 70 -5.23 -14.27 5.15
C MET A 70 -6.63 -14.01 4.61
N LEU A 71 -7.13 -12.79 4.75
CA LEU A 71 -8.44 -12.38 4.23
C LEU A 71 -8.53 -12.57 2.72
N GLY A 72 -7.51 -12.14 1.98
CA GLY A 72 -7.43 -12.34 0.53
C GLY A 72 -7.48 -13.81 0.13
N LYS A 73 -6.77 -14.67 0.89
CA LYS A 73 -6.77 -16.12 0.65
C LYS A 73 -8.14 -16.74 0.94
N LEU A 74 -8.82 -16.34 2.02
CA LEU A 74 -10.19 -16.78 2.32
C LEU A 74 -11.18 -16.38 1.21
N LEU A 75 -11.08 -15.15 0.71
CA LEU A 75 -11.92 -14.68 -0.39
C LEU A 75 -11.67 -15.47 -1.68
N ALA A 76 -10.41 -15.78 -1.98
CA ALA A 76 -10.02 -16.56 -3.14
C ALA A 76 -10.48 -18.03 -3.03
N ASP A 77 -10.24 -18.69 -1.90
CA ASP A 77 -10.52 -20.12 -1.70
C ASP A 77 -12.00 -20.44 -1.55
N SER A 78 -12.81 -19.44 -1.22
CA SER A 78 -14.26 -19.58 -1.13
C SER A 78 -14.97 -19.26 -2.45
N GLY A 79 -14.28 -18.72 -3.46
CA GLY A 79 -14.94 -18.19 -4.66
C GLY A 79 -15.72 -16.89 -4.42
N ALA A 80 -15.65 -16.31 -3.21
CA ALA A 80 -16.23 -14.99 -2.90
C ALA A 80 -15.62 -13.90 -3.78
N ALA A 81 -14.30 -13.98 -3.96
CA ALA A 81 -13.53 -13.21 -4.91
C ALA A 81 -14.19 -13.26 -6.31
N GLN A 82 -14.30 -14.46 -6.90
CA GLN A 82 -14.90 -14.68 -8.22
C GLN A 82 -16.32 -14.10 -8.31
N ARG A 83 -17.17 -14.33 -7.30
CA ARG A 83 -18.52 -13.75 -7.24
C ARG A 83 -18.52 -12.22 -7.28
N ILE A 84 -17.61 -11.57 -6.57
CA ILE A 84 -17.47 -10.10 -6.60
C ILE A 84 -17.09 -9.65 -8.01
N ALA A 85 -16.08 -10.27 -8.61
CA ALA A 85 -15.61 -9.87 -9.93
C ALA A 85 -16.65 -10.09 -11.03
N THR A 86 -17.30 -11.25 -11.09
CA THR A 86 -18.34 -11.51 -12.10
C THR A 86 -19.51 -10.55 -11.96
N THR A 87 -19.94 -10.26 -10.73
CA THR A 87 -20.99 -9.26 -10.48
C THR A 87 -20.56 -7.85 -10.89
N PHE A 88 -19.33 -7.44 -10.55
CA PHE A 88 -18.77 -6.14 -10.97
C PHE A 88 -18.70 -6.02 -12.49
N ILE A 89 -18.27 -7.07 -13.19
CA ILE A 89 -18.19 -7.10 -14.65
C ILE A 89 -19.60 -6.99 -15.26
N ASN A 90 -20.59 -7.67 -14.69
CA ASN A 90 -21.97 -7.63 -15.16
C ASN A 90 -22.61 -6.24 -14.98
N ILE A 91 -22.28 -5.52 -13.90
CA ILE A 91 -22.81 -4.19 -13.61
C ILE A 91 -22.09 -3.10 -14.39
N PHE A 92 -20.76 -3.04 -14.28
CA PHE A 92 -19.97 -1.94 -14.84
C PHE A 92 -19.54 -2.21 -16.28
N GLY A 93 -19.42 -3.47 -16.69
CA GLY A 93 -18.87 -3.88 -17.96
C GLY A 93 -17.33 -3.87 -17.97
N LYS A 94 -16.74 -4.79 -18.74
CA LYS A 94 -15.28 -4.95 -18.90
C LYS A 94 -14.56 -3.65 -19.30
N LYS A 95 -15.24 -2.75 -20.04
CA LYS A 95 -14.69 -1.47 -20.49
C LYS A 95 -14.51 -0.43 -19.37
N ASN A 96 -15.31 -0.52 -18.30
CA ASN A 96 -15.33 0.47 -17.22
C ASN A 96 -14.56 0.03 -15.97
N VAL A 97 -13.90 -1.12 -16.01
CA VAL A 97 -13.10 -1.66 -14.89
C VAL A 97 -12.11 -0.62 -14.35
N GLN A 98 -11.43 0.13 -15.22
CA GLN A 98 -10.47 1.15 -14.76
C GLN A 98 -11.13 2.26 -13.94
N TRP A 99 -12.33 2.71 -14.33
CA TRP A 99 -13.08 3.73 -13.62
C TRP A 99 -13.56 3.21 -12.27
N ALA A 100 -14.07 1.99 -12.24
CA ALA A 100 -14.45 1.32 -10.99
C ALA A 100 -13.25 1.25 -10.03
N MET A 101 -12.08 0.82 -10.52
CA MET A 101 -10.88 0.73 -9.69
C MET A 101 -10.43 2.08 -9.14
N ILE A 102 -10.48 3.15 -9.92
CA ILE A 102 -10.12 4.50 -9.45
C ILE A 102 -11.11 4.96 -8.37
N ILE A 103 -12.41 4.86 -8.62
CA ILE A 103 -13.44 5.28 -7.67
C ILE A 103 -13.30 4.51 -6.36
N THR A 104 -13.21 3.18 -6.42
CA THR A 104 -13.03 2.34 -5.24
C THR A 104 -11.75 2.72 -4.48
N SER A 105 -10.64 2.92 -5.19
CA SER A 105 -9.36 3.28 -4.56
C SER A 105 -9.36 4.66 -3.90
N ILE A 106 -10.08 5.64 -4.44
CA ILE A 106 -10.22 6.96 -3.83
C ILE A 106 -11.06 6.87 -2.56
N ILE A 107 -12.19 6.17 -2.59
CA ILE A 107 -13.06 5.97 -1.43
C ILE A 107 -12.27 5.28 -0.30
N VAL A 108 -11.60 4.19 -0.62
CA VAL A 108 -10.75 3.45 0.32
C VAL A 108 -9.59 4.33 0.82
N GLY A 109 -8.97 5.11 -0.04
CA GLY A 109 -7.82 5.93 0.31
C GLY A 109 -8.14 7.18 1.15
N ILE A 110 -9.41 7.61 1.20
CA ILE A 110 -9.90 8.64 2.13
C ILE A 110 -9.98 8.08 3.55
N THR A 111 -10.40 6.83 3.70
CA THR A 111 -10.65 6.20 5.01
C THR A 111 -9.47 5.38 5.53
N MET A 112 -8.55 4.96 4.65
CA MET A 112 -7.44 4.06 4.98
C MET A 112 -6.08 4.64 4.56
N PHE A 113 -5.02 4.28 5.30
CA PHE A 113 -3.64 4.47 4.84
C PHE A 113 -3.36 3.68 3.56
N PHE A 114 -2.40 4.15 2.77
CA PHE A 114 -2.04 3.55 1.47
C PHE A 114 -1.78 2.04 1.61
N GLU A 115 -0.99 1.64 2.60
CA GLU A 115 -0.61 0.25 2.80
C GLU A 115 -1.81 -0.62 3.11
N ALA A 116 -2.65 -0.21 4.08
CA ALA A 116 -3.84 -0.95 4.47
C ALA A 116 -4.86 -1.02 3.31
N GLY A 117 -5.13 0.10 2.66
CA GLY A 117 -6.04 0.15 1.52
C GLY A 117 -5.54 -0.70 0.34
N PHE A 118 -4.24 -0.66 0.05
CA PHE A 118 -3.66 -1.45 -1.02
C PHE A 118 -3.85 -2.95 -0.78
N ILE A 119 -3.59 -3.40 0.45
CA ILE A 119 -3.74 -4.82 0.82
C ILE A 119 -5.18 -5.30 0.67
N VAL A 120 -6.16 -4.47 1.03
CA VAL A 120 -7.58 -4.80 0.87
C VAL A 120 -8.00 -4.83 -0.61
N LEU A 121 -7.39 -3.98 -1.46
CA LEU A 121 -7.68 -3.97 -2.89
C LEU A 121 -6.98 -5.09 -3.67
N ILE A 122 -5.84 -5.61 -3.21
CA ILE A 122 -5.08 -6.66 -3.92
C ILE A 122 -5.96 -7.86 -4.33
N PRO A 123 -6.75 -8.47 -3.43
CA PRO A 123 -7.61 -9.60 -3.81
C PRO A 123 -8.63 -9.22 -4.88
N VAL A 124 -9.25 -8.04 -4.77
CA VAL A 124 -10.22 -7.53 -5.75
C VAL A 124 -9.55 -7.33 -7.11
N ILE A 125 -8.37 -6.72 -7.14
CA ILE A 125 -7.58 -6.50 -8.36
C ILE A 125 -7.25 -7.84 -9.03
N PHE A 126 -6.69 -8.78 -8.28
CA PHE A 126 -6.27 -10.08 -8.83
C PHE A 126 -7.45 -10.87 -9.37
N THR A 127 -8.59 -10.81 -8.68
CA THR A 127 -9.78 -11.50 -9.14
C THR A 127 -10.30 -10.92 -10.45
N ILE A 128 -10.41 -9.59 -10.54
CA ILE A 128 -10.86 -8.94 -11.78
C ILE A 128 -9.91 -9.30 -12.93
N VAL A 129 -8.60 -9.32 -12.68
CA VAL A 129 -7.61 -9.71 -13.69
C VAL A 129 -7.81 -11.14 -14.18
N ILE A 130 -8.06 -12.09 -13.28
CA ILE A 130 -8.33 -13.49 -13.64
C ILE A 130 -9.63 -13.64 -14.43
N GLU A 131 -10.72 -13.02 -13.97
CA GLU A 131 -12.03 -13.15 -14.61
C GLU A 131 -12.15 -12.39 -15.94
N THR A 132 -11.44 -11.27 -16.09
CA THR A 132 -11.50 -10.46 -17.30
C THR A 132 -10.39 -10.80 -18.30
N ASP A 133 -9.38 -11.57 -17.92
CA ASP A 133 -8.16 -11.80 -18.70
C ASP A 133 -7.51 -10.47 -19.17
N LEU A 134 -7.65 -9.41 -18.37
CA LEU A 134 -7.03 -8.12 -18.63
C LEU A 134 -5.63 -8.08 -18.01
N PRO A 135 -4.67 -7.35 -18.61
CA PRO A 135 -3.34 -7.22 -18.03
C PRO A 135 -3.39 -6.67 -16.59
N LEU A 136 -2.61 -7.25 -15.67
CA LEU A 136 -2.58 -6.83 -14.26
C LEU A 136 -2.30 -5.34 -14.10
N MET A 137 -1.38 -4.78 -14.88
CA MET A 137 -1.09 -3.35 -14.85
C MET A 137 -2.26 -2.48 -15.34
N TYR A 138 -3.13 -2.99 -16.21
CA TYR A 138 -4.29 -2.24 -16.70
C TYR A 138 -5.35 -2.03 -15.61
N VAL A 139 -5.50 -3.02 -14.71
CA VAL A 139 -6.49 -3.01 -13.62
C VAL A 139 -5.90 -2.50 -12.31
N GLY A 140 -4.71 -2.98 -11.94
CA GLY A 140 -4.07 -2.69 -10.67
C GLY A 140 -3.43 -1.30 -10.60
N LEU A 141 -2.86 -0.79 -11.70
CA LEU A 141 -2.19 0.51 -11.69
C LEU A 141 -3.16 1.67 -11.40
N PRO A 142 -4.37 1.74 -12.00
CA PRO A 142 -5.36 2.74 -11.63
C PRO A 142 -5.71 2.74 -10.14
N ALA A 143 -5.85 1.55 -9.52
CA ALA A 143 -6.15 1.41 -8.09
C ALA A 143 -5.00 1.93 -7.21
N VAL A 144 -3.75 1.60 -7.56
CA VAL A 144 -2.56 2.07 -6.86
C VAL A 144 -2.42 3.58 -7.00
N ILE A 145 -2.71 4.14 -8.18
CA ILE A 145 -2.66 5.58 -8.42
C ILE A 145 -3.70 6.30 -7.56
N GLY A 146 -4.96 5.84 -7.54
CA GLY A 146 -5.98 6.47 -6.72
C GLY A 146 -5.63 6.46 -5.22
N LEU A 147 -5.24 5.30 -4.69
CA LEU A 147 -4.73 5.20 -3.30
C LEU A 147 -3.51 6.10 -3.04
N SER A 148 -2.56 6.14 -3.98
CA SER A 148 -1.34 6.93 -3.81
C SER A 148 -1.64 8.42 -3.82
N THR A 149 -2.59 8.87 -4.66
CA THR A 149 -2.98 10.28 -4.71
C THR A 149 -3.69 10.70 -3.43
N THR A 150 -4.65 9.93 -2.93
CA THR A 150 -5.33 10.25 -1.68
C THR A 150 -4.35 10.27 -0.50
N HIS A 151 -3.45 9.30 -0.41
CA HIS A 151 -2.43 9.26 0.65
C HIS A 151 -1.47 10.46 0.62
N SER A 152 -1.15 10.95 -0.58
CA SER A 152 -0.20 12.05 -0.75
C SER A 152 -0.81 13.44 -0.54
N PHE A 153 -2.11 13.60 -0.82
CA PHE A 153 -2.77 14.92 -0.85
C PHE A 153 -3.75 15.15 0.29
N LEU A 154 -4.33 14.11 0.89
CA LEU A 154 -5.42 14.27 1.85
C LEU A 154 -4.92 14.13 3.30
N PRO A 155 -5.18 15.10 4.19
CA PRO A 155 -5.19 14.83 5.61
C PRO A 155 -6.35 13.89 5.99
N PRO A 156 -6.23 13.06 7.05
CA PRO A 156 -5.25 13.09 8.14
C PRO A 156 -3.96 12.26 7.89
N HIS A 157 -3.64 11.88 6.65
CA HIS A 157 -2.40 11.13 6.36
C HIS A 157 -1.15 11.87 6.90
N PRO A 158 -0.12 11.17 7.40
CA PRO A 158 0.88 11.78 8.28
C PRO A 158 1.67 12.90 7.59
N GLY A 159 1.90 12.77 6.28
CA GLY A 159 2.54 13.81 5.47
C GLY A 159 1.69 15.09 5.38
N PRO A 160 0.48 15.03 4.77
CA PRO A 160 -0.44 16.16 4.74
C PRO A 160 -0.78 16.74 6.12
N ALA A 161 -1.06 15.89 7.11
CA ALA A 161 -1.38 16.31 8.48
C ALA A 161 -0.22 17.04 9.15
N ALA A 162 1.02 16.56 9.02
CA ALA A 162 2.19 17.25 9.54
C ALA A 162 2.37 18.63 8.91
N VAL A 163 2.08 18.77 7.61
CA VAL A 163 2.10 20.07 6.93
C VAL A 163 1.03 20.99 7.49
N CYS A 164 -0.19 20.49 7.72
CA CYS A 164 -1.25 21.28 8.38
C CYS A 164 -0.80 21.76 9.77
N THR A 165 -0.18 20.89 10.57
CA THR A 165 0.31 21.26 11.91
C THR A 165 1.45 22.29 11.86
N ILE A 166 2.44 22.10 10.96
CA ILE A 166 3.60 23.00 10.84
C ILE A 166 3.19 24.41 10.38
N PHE A 167 2.26 24.50 9.43
CA PHE A 167 1.82 25.78 8.86
C PHE A 167 0.56 26.35 9.51
N GLY A 168 0.00 25.69 10.53
CA GLY A 168 -1.25 26.10 11.18
C GLY A 168 -2.47 26.07 10.25
N ALA A 169 -2.44 25.26 9.18
CA ALA A 169 -3.52 25.18 8.21
C ALA A 169 -4.71 24.36 8.73
N ASN A 170 -5.92 24.77 8.39
CA ASN A 170 -7.14 24.04 8.77
C ASN A 170 -7.20 22.68 8.06
N MET A 171 -7.38 21.61 8.85
CA MET A 171 -7.37 20.23 8.36
C MET A 171 -8.50 19.95 7.35
N GLY A 172 -9.71 20.43 7.64
CA GLY A 172 -10.88 20.24 6.78
C GLY A 172 -10.77 21.00 5.46
N GLN A 173 -10.31 22.25 5.50
CA GLN A 173 -10.07 23.02 4.26
C GLN A 173 -8.97 22.39 3.41
N THR A 174 -7.91 21.89 4.04
CA THR A 174 -6.83 21.20 3.34
C THR A 174 -7.31 19.89 2.72
N LEU A 175 -8.20 19.15 3.40
CA LEU A 175 -8.85 17.96 2.85
C LEU A 175 -9.69 18.28 1.62
N LEU A 176 -10.55 19.30 1.67
CA LEU A 176 -11.39 19.70 0.54
C LEU A 176 -10.55 20.14 -0.68
N LEU A 177 -9.55 20.98 -0.47
CA LEU A 177 -8.63 21.41 -1.53
C LEU A 177 -7.79 20.24 -2.06
N GLY A 178 -7.34 19.37 -1.17
CA GLY A 178 -6.60 18.17 -1.52
C GLY A 178 -7.44 17.23 -2.40
N LEU A 179 -8.73 17.06 -2.10
CA LEU A 179 -9.63 16.22 -2.87
C LEU A 179 -9.90 16.78 -4.27
N LEU A 180 -10.06 18.10 -4.36
CA LEU A 180 -10.23 18.81 -5.63
C LEU A 180 -9.04 18.60 -6.58
N ILE A 181 -7.82 18.44 -6.03
CA ILE A 181 -6.60 18.17 -6.82
C ILE A 181 -6.38 16.67 -7.03
N ALA A 182 -6.66 15.85 -6.02
CA ALA A 182 -6.41 14.42 -6.04
C ALA A 182 -7.31 13.69 -7.04
N ILE A 183 -8.60 14.03 -7.13
CA ILE A 183 -9.53 13.35 -8.05
C ILE A 183 -9.11 13.54 -9.52
N PRO A 184 -8.90 14.78 -10.03
CA PRO A 184 -8.44 14.96 -11.40
C PRO A 184 -7.09 14.30 -11.66
N ALA A 185 -6.15 14.40 -10.72
CA ALA A 185 -4.84 13.76 -10.87
C ALA A 185 -4.96 12.22 -10.95
N ALA A 186 -5.78 11.62 -10.10
CA ALA A 186 -6.05 10.19 -10.08
C ALA A 186 -6.72 9.73 -11.38
N VAL A 187 -7.68 10.50 -11.90
CA VAL A 187 -8.38 10.16 -13.15
C VAL A 187 -7.44 10.30 -14.35
N ILE A 188 -6.73 11.42 -14.47
CA ILE A 188 -5.84 11.69 -15.61
C ILE A 188 -4.70 10.67 -15.63
N VAL A 189 -3.99 10.48 -14.51
CA VAL A 189 -2.87 9.54 -14.47
C VAL A 189 -3.41 8.10 -14.46
N GLY A 190 -4.43 7.80 -13.67
CA GLY A 190 -4.99 6.45 -13.53
C GLY A 190 -5.55 5.90 -14.83
N VAL A 191 -6.26 6.69 -15.63
CA VAL A 191 -6.86 6.23 -16.89
C VAL A 191 -5.88 6.34 -18.06
N PHE A 192 -5.22 7.49 -18.25
CA PHE A 192 -4.42 7.69 -19.46
C PHE A 192 -3.07 6.99 -19.39
N TYR A 193 -2.38 7.03 -18.25
CA TYR A 193 -1.06 6.40 -18.12
C TYR A 193 -1.14 4.87 -18.18
N SER A 194 -2.18 4.28 -17.58
CA SER A 194 -2.39 2.82 -17.59
C SER A 194 -2.71 2.26 -18.98
N ARG A 195 -3.16 3.10 -19.92
CA ARG A 195 -3.42 2.75 -21.33
C ARG A 195 -2.19 2.89 -22.23
N THR A 196 -1.09 3.44 -21.73
CA THR A 196 0.12 3.60 -22.55
C THR A 196 0.73 2.25 -22.90
N GLN A 197 1.27 2.15 -24.12
CA GLN A 197 1.94 0.93 -24.60
C GLN A 197 3.10 0.50 -23.69
N PHE A 198 3.79 1.45 -23.07
CA PHE A 198 4.83 1.15 -22.09
C PHE A 198 4.30 0.33 -20.92
N VAL A 199 3.18 0.74 -20.31
CA VAL A 199 2.58 0.04 -19.16
C VAL A 199 2.00 -1.31 -19.57
N LEU A 200 1.32 -1.38 -20.72
CA LEU A 200 0.73 -2.62 -21.24
C LEU A 200 1.79 -3.64 -21.66
N SER A 201 2.99 -3.19 -22.06
CA SER A 201 4.10 -4.07 -22.42
C SER A 201 4.73 -4.78 -21.21
N VAL A 202 4.44 -4.33 -19.99
CA VAL A 202 4.92 -4.95 -18.75
C VAL A 202 4.13 -6.25 -18.50
N LYS A 203 4.68 -7.37 -18.98
CA LYS A 203 4.20 -8.70 -18.62
C LYS A 203 4.26 -8.83 -17.10
N SER A 204 3.12 -9.01 -16.45
CA SER A 204 3.04 -9.22 -15.01
C SER A 204 1.99 -10.26 -14.70
N SER A 205 2.37 -11.23 -13.86
CA SER A 205 1.51 -12.32 -13.42
C SER A 205 1.11 -12.12 -11.97
N VAL A 206 -0.08 -12.60 -11.64
CA VAL A 206 -0.53 -12.65 -10.26
C VAL A 206 0.34 -13.65 -9.50
N PRO A 207 0.89 -13.31 -8.31
CA PRO A 207 1.66 -14.25 -7.51
C PRO A 207 0.91 -15.55 -7.22
N THR A 208 1.53 -16.67 -7.56
CA THR A 208 1.04 -18.01 -7.18
C THR A 208 0.94 -18.12 -5.66
N GLY A 209 -0.20 -18.58 -5.15
CA GLY A 209 -0.47 -18.76 -3.72
C GLY A 209 -1.34 -17.69 -3.06
N LEU A 210 -1.50 -16.51 -3.69
CA LEU A 210 -2.40 -15.44 -3.20
C LEU A 210 -3.81 -15.53 -3.79
N VAL A 211 -3.99 -16.34 -4.82
CA VAL A 211 -5.24 -16.61 -5.51
C VAL A 211 -5.30 -18.08 -5.89
N THR A 212 -6.52 -18.60 -5.95
CA THR A 212 -6.79 -19.97 -6.36
C THR A 212 -7.12 -19.99 -7.85
N THR A 213 -6.48 -20.88 -8.59
CA THR A 213 -6.70 -21.07 -10.04
C THR A 213 -7.95 -21.88 -10.34
N LYS A 214 -8.63 -22.41 -9.30
CA LYS A 214 -9.92 -23.08 -9.43
C LYS A 214 -10.99 -22.04 -9.81
N VAL A 215 -11.59 -22.23 -10.97
CA VAL A 215 -12.84 -21.57 -11.34
C VAL A 215 -13.97 -22.29 -10.60
N PHE A 216 -14.67 -21.57 -9.72
CA PHE A 216 -15.79 -22.10 -8.96
C PHE A 216 -17.05 -22.10 -9.82
N LYS A 217 -17.87 -23.15 -9.69
CA LYS A 217 -19.22 -23.14 -10.25
C LYS A 217 -20.11 -22.20 -9.46
N GLU A 218 -21.22 -21.77 -10.07
CA GLU A 218 -22.15 -20.81 -9.45
C GLU A 218 -22.74 -21.29 -8.12
N GLU A 219 -22.93 -22.60 -8.00
CA GLU A 219 -23.38 -23.32 -6.80
C GLU A 219 -22.31 -23.38 -5.70
N GLU A 220 -21.03 -23.36 -6.08
CA GLU A 220 -19.89 -23.37 -5.16
C GLU A 220 -19.50 -21.97 -4.69
N MET A 221 -20.14 -20.91 -5.19
CA MET A 221 -19.84 -19.53 -4.78
C MET A 221 -20.77 -19.03 -3.69
N PRO A 222 -20.28 -18.19 -2.75
CA PRO A 222 -21.14 -17.59 -1.75
C PRO A 222 -22.06 -16.55 -2.42
N SER A 223 -23.07 -16.10 -1.69
CA SER A 223 -23.89 -14.98 -2.16
C SER A 223 -23.05 -13.72 -2.30
N PHE A 224 -23.41 -12.85 -3.25
CA PHE A 224 -22.71 -11.58 -3.48
C PHE A 224 -22.67 -10.71 -2.21
N GLY A 225 -23.78 -10.64 -1.46
CA GLY A 225 -23.87 -9.86 -0.23
C GLY A 225 -22.87 -10.31 0.84
N ILE A 226 -22.75 -11.62 1.10
CA ILE A 226 -21.78 -12.15 2.06
C ILE A 226 -20.35 -11.92 1.57
N SER A 227 -20.10 -12.08 0.27
CA SER A 227 -18.79 -11.86 -0.34
C SER A 227 -18.32 -10.42 -0.18
N VAL A 228 -19.18 -9.46 -0.54
CA VAL A 228 -18.91 -8.03 -0.42
C VAL A 228 -18.79 -7.62 1.05
N PHE A 229 -19.69 -8.07 1.91
CA PHE A 229 -19.63 -7.76 3.34
C PHE A 229 -18.30 -8.23 3.94
N SER A 230 -17.91 -9.49 3.70
CA SER A 230 -16.66 -10.07 4.19
C SER A 230 -15.42 -9.28 3.72
N ALA A 231 -15.43 -8.79 2.48
CA ALA A 231 -14.34 -7.96 1.94
C ALA A 231 -14.34 -6.51 2.49
N LEU A 232 -15.51 -5.95 2.80
CA LEU A 232 -15.67 -4.54 3.18
C LEU A 232 -15.69 -4.29 4.69
N ILE A 233 -15.87 -5.30 5.55
CA ILE A 233 -15.82 -5.16 7.02
C ILE A 233 -14.65 -4.27 7.51
N PRO A 234 -13.39 -4.49 7.12
CA PRO A 234 -12.29 -3.71 7.69
C PRO A 234 -12.38 -2.24 7.26
N ILE A 235 -12.86 -1.98 6.04
CA ILE A 235 -13.09 -0.63 5.53
C ILE A 235 -14.22 0.04 6.33
N ILE A 236 -15.32 -0.66 6.59
CA ILE A 236 -16.48 -0.13 7.32
C ILE A 236 -16.07 0.25 8.75
N LEU A 237 -15.32 -0.61 9.44
CA LEU A 237 -14.86 -0.35 10.80
C LEU A 237 -13.90 0.85 10.87
N MET A 238 -12.94 0.93 9.96
CA MET A 238 -12.01 2.07 9.89
C MET A 238 -12.71 3.37 9.49
N ALA A 239 -13.66 3.30 8.56
CA ALA A 239 -14.47 4.44 8.14
C ALA A 239 -15.33 4.96 9.30
N ALA A 240 -15.89 4.07 10.12
CA ALA A 240 -16.65 4.44 11.31
C ALA A 240 -15.79 5.25 12.30
N SER A 241 -14.53 4.85 12.54
CA SER A 241 -13.61 5.63 13.37
C SER A 241 -13.32 7.01 12.78
N THR A 242 -13.04 7.06 11.48
CA THR A 242 -12.74 8.32 10.78
C THR A 242 -13.95 9.27 10.80
N MET A 243 -15.16 8.74 10.60
CA MET A 243 -16.39 9.52 10.73
C MET A 243 -16.62 10.00 12.16
N GLY A 244 -16.31 9.17 13.15
CA GLY A 244 -16.29 9.56 14.56
C GLY A 244 -15.40 10.78 14.80
N ASP A 245 -14.18 10.78 14.27
CA ASP A 245 -13.24 11.91 14.41
C ASP A 245 -13.72 13.21 13.74
N LEU A 246 -14.57 13.10 12.71
CA LEU A 246 -15.10 14.26 11.98
C LEU A 246 -16.37 14.84 12.61
N VAL A 247 -17.20 14.01 13.26
CA VAL A 247 -18.54 14.40 13.73
C VAL A 247 -18.60 14.56 15.25
N LEU A 248 -17.91 13.71 16.00
CA LEU A 248 -17.97 13.68 17.46
C LEU A 248 -16.86 14.53 18.08
N SER A 249 -17.10 15.01 19.31
CA SER A 249 -16.07 15.72 20.05
C SER A 249 -15.05 14.73 20.61
N LYS A 250 -13.76 15.05 20.55
CA LYS A 250 -12.67 14.17 21.05
C LYS A 250 -12.80 13.77 22.54
N LYS A 251 -13.68 14.42 23.30
CA LYS A 251 -13.94 14.14 24.72
C LYS A 251 -15.06 13.14 24.96
N ASP A 252 -15.77 12.70 23.94
CA ASP A 252 -16.86 11.75 24.11
C ASP A 252 -16.30 10.37 24.48
N PRO A 253 -16.77 9.73 25.57
CA PRO A 253 -16.24 8.44 26.02
C PRO A 253 -16.44 7.31 24.99
N ILE A 254 -17.40 7.49 24.06
CA ILE A 254 -17.65 6.53 22.99
C ILE A 254 -16.51 6.48 21.95
N MET A 255 -15.72 7.55 21.81
CA MET A 255 -14.63 7.63 20.84
C MET A 255 -13.55 6.57 21.07
N VAL A 256 -13.36 6.12 22.31
CA VAL A 256 -12.42 5.04 22.65
C VAL A 256 -12.77 3.75 21.91
N TYR A 257 -14.06 3.41 21.82
CA TYR A 257 -14.51 2.23 21.10
C TYR A 257 -14.38 2.39 19.59
N PHE A 258 -14.73 3.56 19.06
CA PHE A 258 -14.55 3.86 17.64
C PHE A 258 -13.07 3.72 17.22
N HIS A 259 -12.15 4.28 18.00
CA HIS A 259 -10.71 4.18 17.74
C HIS A 259 -10.18 2.76 17.88
N PHE A 260 -10.66 2.00 18.86
CA PHE A 260 -10.23 0.61 19.06
C PHE A 260 -10.66 -0.30 17.90
N PHE A 261 -11.95 -0.27 17.54
CA PHE A 261 -12.48 -1.12 16.47
C PHE A 261 -12.08 -0.66 15.07
N GLY A 262 -11.83 0.65 14.89
CA GLY A 262 -11.35 1.21 13.64
C GLY A 262 -9.82 1.22 13.49
N ASP A 263 -9.06 0.73 14.47
CA ASP A 263 -7.63 0.51 14.28
C ASP A 263 -7.40 -0.58 13.22
N ALA A 264 -6.53 -0.29 12.24
CA ALA A 264 -6.42 -1.13 11.03
C ALA A 264 -6.06 -2.60 11.31
N PRO A 265 -5.06 -2.92 12.18
CA PRO A 265 -4.83 -4.28 12.65
C PRO A 265 -6.06 -4.97 13.25
N ILE A 266 -6.80 -4.29 14.13
CA ILE A 266 -7.97 -4.84 14.82
C ILE A 266 -9.11 -5.07 13.83
N ALA A 267 -9.39 -4.10 12.96
CA ALA A 267 -10.41 -4.19 11.93
C ALA A 267 -10.15 -5.37 10.96
N LEU A 268 -8.90 -5.57 10.55
CA LEU A 268 -8.51 -6.70 9.71
C LEU A 268 -8.59 -8.04 10.45
N LEU A 269 -8.21 -8.10 11.72
CA LEU A 269 -8.36 -9.30 12.54
C LEU A 269 -9.84 -9.70 12.64
N ILE A 270 -10.71 -8.76 12.97
CA ILE A 270 -12.17 -8.98 13.03
C ILE A 270 -12.69 -9.47 11.67
N SER A 271 -12.25 -8.84 10.58
CA SER A 271 -12.63 -9.26 9.22
C SER A 271 -12.20 -10.70 8.91
N VAL A 272 -10.98 -11.10 9.27
CA VAL A 272 -10.47 -12.47 9.08
C VAL A 272 -11.30 -13.46 9.88
N LEU A 273 -11.61 -13.16 11.15
CA LEU A 273 -12.42 -14.04 12.00
C LEU A 273 -13.84 -14.21 11.46
N ILE A 274 -14.49 -13.12 11.05
CA ILE A 274 -15.83 -13.19 10.46
C ILE A 274 -15.76 -13.97 9.14
N SER A 275 -14.78 -13.69 8.29
CA SER A 275 -14.61 -14.36 7.00
C SER A 275 -14.30 -15.85 7.14
N MET A 276 -13.57 -16.26 8.19
CA MET A 276 -13.33 -17.67 8.51
C MET A 276 -14.66 -18.41 8.74
N VAL A 277 -15.59 -17.79 9.44
CA VAL A 277 -16.91 -18.38 9.71
C VAL A 277 -17.79 -18.31 8.48
N THR A 278 -17.95 -17.14 7.86
CA THR A 278 -18.89 -16.92 6.75
C THR A 278 -18.47 -17.60 5.45
N LEU A 279 -17.17 -17.60 5.14
CA LEU A 279 -16.63 -18.10 3.87
C LEU A 279 -15.92 -19.46 4.02
N GLY A 280 -15.61 -19.89 5.25
CA GLY A 280 -15.00 -21.18 5.57
C GLY A 280 -15.99 -22.17 6.15
N THR A 281 -16.21 -22.12 7.47
CA THR A 281 -16.92 -23.19 8.21
C THR A 281 -18.42 -23.27 7.89
N ASN A 282 -19.11 -22.14 7.68
CA ASN A 282 -20.52 -22.14 7.24
C ASN A 282 -20.73 -22.75 5.84
N ARG A 283 -19.63 -23.02 5.12
CA ARG A 283 -19.64 -23.64 3.79
C ARG A 283 -19.20 -25.09 3.82
N GLY A 284 -19.11 -25.69 5.01
CA GLY A 284 -18.76 -27.10 5.21
C GLY A 284 -17.25 -27.39 5.16
N LYS A 285 -16.38 -26.37 5.17
CA LYS A 285 -14.93 -26.59 5.26
C LYS A 285 -14.50 -26.84 6.70
N ASP A 286 -13.55 -27.75 6.86
CA ASP A 286 -12.95 -28.02 8.17
C ASP A 286 -12.08 -26.83 8.63
N ILE A 287 -12.09 -26.54 9.93
CA ILE A 287 -11.35 -25.40 10.47
C ILE A 287 -9.83 -25.56 10.29
N ALA A 288 -9.30 -26.79 10.35
CA ALA A 288 -7.88 -27.04 10.13
C ALA A 288 -7.49 -26.79 8.68
N GLU A 289 -8.36 -27.12 7.72
CA GLU A 289 -8.16 -26.80 6.30
C GLU A 289 -8.10 -25.27 6.10
N VAL A 290 -9.04 -24.53 6.70
CA VAL A 290 -9.10 -23.07 6.61
C VAL A 290 -7.86 -22.41 7.21
N VAL A 291 -7.43 -22.83 8.41
CA VAL A 291 -6.23 -22.31 9.09
C VAL A 291 -4.95 -22.64 8.32
N SER A 292 -4.84 -23.86 7.78
CA SER A 292 -3.71 -24.27 6.94
C SER A 292 -3.60 -23.38 5.69
N SER A 293 -4.73 -23.11 5.04
CA SER A 293 -4.75 -22.28 3.84
C SER A 293 -4.35 -20.83 4.11
N MET A 294 -4.87 -20.23 5.19
CA MET A 294 -4.46 -18.90 5.63
C MET A 294 -2.97 -18.83 5.98
N SER A 295 -2.42 -19.87 6.61
CA SER A 295 -1.00 -19.92 6.95
C SER A 295 -0.11 -19.95 5.69
N ALA A 296 -0.57 -20.62 4.63
CA ALA A 296 0.12 -20.65 3.35
C ALA A 296 0.19 -19.27 2.67
N SER A 297 -0.79 -18.39 2.91
CA SER A 297 -0.77 -17.03 2.34
C SER A 297 0.30 -16.13 2.96
N ILE A 298 0.62 -16.32 4.24
CA ILE A 298 1.73 -15.61 4.92
C ILE A 298 3.05 -15.87 4.20
N LYS A 299 3.32 -17.13 3.82
CA LYS A 299 4.54 -17.51 3.08
C LYS A 299 4.64 -16.75 1.75
N SER A 300 3.52 -16.48 1.10
CA SER A 300 3.45 -15.80 -0.19
C SER A 300 3.79 -14.30 -0.11
N ILE A 301 3.62 -13.68 1.07
CA ILE A 301 3.93 -12.27 1.31
C ILE A 301 5.18 -12.03 2.16
N ALA A 302 5.82 -13.07 2.70
CA ALA A 302 6.98 -12.95 3.60
C ALA A 302 8.10 -12.08 2.99
N MET A 303 8.42 -12.31 1.71
CA MET A 303 9.43 -11.50 1.01
C MET A 303 9.01 -10.03 0.84
N ILE A 304 7.70 -9.76 0.70
CA ILE A 304 7.18 -8.40 0.60
C ILE A 304 7.38 -7.67 1.94
N ILE A 305 7.04 -8.33 3.05
CA ILE A 305 7.26 -7.81 4.41
C ILE A 305 8.74 -7.48 4.62
N LEU A 306 9.65 -8.39 4.25
CA LEU A 306 11.09 -8.21 4.41
C LEU A 306 11.62 -7.01 3.60
N VAL A 307 11.21 -6.87 2.34
CA VAL A 307 11.63 -5.73 1.50
C VAL A 307 11.12 -4.40 2.07
N ILE A 308 9.89 -4.36 2.57
CA ILE A 308 9.34 -3.16 3.22
C ILE A 308 10.14 -2.81 4.48
N ALA A 309 10.44 -3.80 5.33
CA ALA A 309 11.24 -3.64 6.53
C ALA A 309 12.64 -3.08 6.24
N ALA A 310 13.32 -3.62 5.23
CA ALA A 310 14.64 -3.13 4.83
C ALA A 310 14.59 -1.72 4.19
N GLY A 311 13.47 -1.36 3.56
CA GLY A 311 13.22 0.03 3.13
C GLY A 311 13.17 0.98 4.33
N GLY A 312 12.54 0.55 5.42
CA GLY A 312 12.53 1.25 6.71
C GLY A 312 13.93 1.41 7.32
N ALA A 313 14.74 0.35 7.29
CA ALA A 313 16.15 0.40 7.71
C ALA A 313 16.93 1.48 6.94
N PHE A 314 16.85 1.44 5.61
CA PHE A 314 17.56 2.38 4.74
C PHE A 314 17.13 3.82 4.99
N LYS A 315 15.81 4.06 5.11
CA LYS A 315 15.26 5.36 5.49
C LYS A 315 15.86 5.85 6.80
N GLN A 316 15.85 5.01 7.84
CA GLN A 316 16.29 5.41 9.18
C GLN A 316 17.78 5.73 9.22
N VAL A 317 18.62 4.99 8.49
CA VAL A 317 20.04 5.31 8.34
C VAL A 317 20.25 6.68 7.68
N ILE A 318 19.52 6.99 6.60
CA ILE A 318 19.62 8.32 5.95
C ILE A 318 19.21 9.46 6.90
N VAL A 319 18.16 9.23 7.69
CA VAL A 319 17.68 10.21 8.68
C VAL A 319 18.72 10.42 9.79
N ASP A 320 19.25 9.34 10.34
CA ASP A 320 20.23 9.40 11.44
C ASP A 320 21.61 9.89 10.98
N ALA A 321 21.96 9.67 9.71
CA ALA A 321 23.11 10.26 9.03
C ALA A 321 22.93 11.78 8.77
N ARG A 322 21.79 12.37 9.12
CA ARG A 322 21.48 13.82 8.99
C ARG A 322 21.58 14.37 7.57
N VAL A 323 21.40 13.53 6.55
CA VAL A 323 21.42 13.96 5.14
C VAL A 323 20.36 15.04 4.87
N GLY A 324 19.24 15.03 5.61
CA GLY A 324 18.19 16.06 5.55
C GLY A 324 18.66 17.48 5.90
N ASN A 325 19.68 17.62 6.78
CA ASN A 325 20.24 18.92 7.13
C ASN A 325 21.08 19.49 5.99
N ALA A 326 21.86 18.64 5.32
CA ALA A 326 22.66 19.02 4.16
C ALA A 326 21.78 19.52 2.98
N ILE A 327 20.60 18.91 2.77
CA ILE A 327 19.62 19.38 1.78
C ILE A 327 19.08 20.76 2.16
N THR A 328 18.80 20.96 3.46
CA THR A 328 18.23 22.22 3.98
C THR A 328 19.23 23.37 3.86
N GLU A 329 20.52 23.14 4.16
CA GLU A 329 21.58 24.15 4.01
C GLU A 329 21.82 24.53 2.54
N LEU A 330 21.85 23.56 1.63
CA LEU A 330 21.96 23.83 0.19
C LEU A 330 20.75 24.59 -0.36
N THR A 331 19.56 24.35 0.18
CA THR A 331 18.33 25.02 -0.26
C THR A 331 18.21 26.44 0.30
N LYS A 332 18.76 26.72 1.49
CA LYS A 332 18.78 28.07 2.08
C LYS A 332 19.60 29.07 1.25
N GLY A 333 20.59 28.61 0.48
CA GLY A 333 21.40 29.45 -0.41
C GLY A 333 20.76 29.72 -1.78
N LEU A 334 19.66 29.04 -2.13
CA LEU A 334 18.96 29.21 -3.39
C LEU A 334 17.83 30.24 -3.20
N ASN A 335 18.08 31.50 -3.58
CA ASN A 335 17.07 32.56 -3.71
C ASN A 335 16.13 32.29 -4.90
N ILE A 336 15.45 31.16 -4.90
CA ILE A 336 14.44 30.81 -5.90
C ILE A 336 13.08 30.95 -5.23
N SER A 337 12.17 31.70 -5.87
CA SER A 337 10.80 31.91 -5.38
C SER A 337 10.18 30.58 -4.89
N PRO A 338 9.57 30.51 -3.69
CA PRO A 338 9.11 29.27 -3.04
C PRO A 338 8.09 28.43 -3.82
N ILE A 339 7.61 28.91 -4.97
CA ILE A 339 6.53 28.34 -5.77
C ILE A 339 7.07 27.35 -6.82
N VAL A 340 8.20 27.64 -7.47
CA VAL A 340 8.65 26.84 -8.64
C VAL A 340 9.41 25.55 -8.26
N PRO A 341 10.33 25.55 -7.28
CA PRO A 341 11.03 24.33 -6.88
C PRO A 341 10.15 23.37 -6.06
N LYS A 342 9.14 23.89 -5.33
CA LYS A 342 8.25 23.07 -4.50
C LYS A 342 7.40 22.12 -5.34
N GLN A 343 6.87 22.51 -6.50
CA GLN A 343 6.09 21.56 -7.32
C GLN A 343 6.97 20.47 -7.95
N HIS A 344 8.17 20.81 -8.42
CA HIS A 344 9.05 19.85 -9.10
C HIS A 344 9.81 18.93 -8.14
N MET A 345 10.40 19.45 -7.05
CA MET A 345 11.12 18.63 -6.08
C MET A 345 10.19 17.82 -5.17
N ARG A 346 9.05 18.37 -4.74
CA ARG A 346 8.08 17.60 -3.94
C ARG A 346 7.45 16.50 -4.80
N GLY A 347 7.21 16.76 -6.09
CA GLY A 347 6.84 15.76 -7.08
C GLY A 347 7.90 14.68 -7.33
N MET A 348 9.19 15.03 -7.40
CA MET A 348 10.29 14.05 -7.54
C MET A 348 10.53 13.23 -6.27
N VAL A 349 10.50 13.84 -5.09
CA VAL A 349 10.73 13.14 -3.81
C VAL A 349 9.54 12.23 -3.46
N LEU A 350 8.29 12.66 -3.70
CA LEU A 350 7.11 11.80 -3.60
C LEU A 350 7.06 10.71 -4.68
N LYS A 351 7.49 11.01 -5.92
CA LYS A 351 7.65 9.98 -6.97
C LYS A 351 8.73 8.96 -6.62
N ILE A 352 9.79 9.34 -5.90
CA ILE A 352 10.85 8.41 -5.54
C ILE A 352 10.47 7.57 -4.30
N SER A 353 9.69 8.10 -3.35
CA SER A 353 9.21 7.34 -2.18
C SER A 353 8.08 6.37 -2.52
N ASN A 354 7.06 6.81 -3.28
CA ASN A 354 5.85 6.02 -3.49
C ASN A 354 5.95 5.07 -4.71
N LEU A 355 6.78 5.42 -5.70
CA LEU A 355 6.95 4.60 -6.91
C LEU A 355 8.00 3.49 -6.71
N LYS A 356 8.95 3.62 -5.76
CA LYS A 356 9.99 2.59 -5.54
C LYS A 356 9.45 1.34 -4.83
N ALA A 357 8.50 1.45 -3.91
CA ALA A 357 7.91 0.25 -3.28
C ALA A 357 7.09 -0.56 -4.29
N ALA A 358 6.22 0.11 -5.08
CA ALA A 358 5.38 -0.56 -6.07
C ALA A 358 6.15 -1.05 -7.31
N CYS A 359 7.06 -0.24 -7.86
CA CYS A 359 7.78 -0.59 -9.09
C CYS A 359 8.94 -1.58 -8.83
N CYS A 360 9.53 -1.61 -7.63
CA CYS A 360 10.59 -2.57 -7.28
C CYS A 360 10.02 -3.96 -6.94
N LEU A 361 8.82 -4.05 -6.36
CA LEU A 361 8.10 -5.31 -6.18
C LEU A 361 7.64 -5.91 -7.52
N VAL A 362 7.18 -5.06 -8.46
CA VAL A 362 6.74 -5.53 -9.77
C VAL A 362 7.95 -5.93 -10.64
N LYS A 363 9.02 -5.13 -10.75
CA LYS A 363 10.12 -5.44 -11.69
C LYS A 363 10.94 -6.69 -11.33
N LYS A 364 10.90 -7.16 -10.08
CA LYS A 364 11.69 -8.30 -9.61
C LYS A 364 11.03 -9.66 -9.80
N LYS A 365 9.68 -9.72 -9.77
CA LYS A 365 8.91 -10.93 -10.09
C LYS A 365 8.71 -11.17 -11.60
N LEU A 366 9.36 -10.38 -12.46
CA LEU A 366 9.26 -10.51 -13.93
C LEU A 366 10.49 -11.15 -14.57
N LYS A 367 11.45 -11.62 -13.77
CA LYS A 367 12.63 -12.35 -14.25
C LYS A 367 12.89 -13.67 -13.51
N GLN A 368 11.92 -14.13 -12.71
CA GLN A 368 11.74 -15.50 -12.25
C GLN A 368 10.29 -15.86 -12.57
#